data_AF-A0A021VQ61-F1
#
_entry.id   AF-A0A021VQ61-F1
#
_cell.length_a   1.000
_cell.length_b   1.000
_cell.length_c   1.000
_cell.angle_alpha   90.00
_cell.angle_beta   90.00
_cell.angle_gamma   90.00
#
_symmetry.space_group_name_H-M   'P 1'
#
loop_
_entity.id
_entity.type
_entity.pdbx_description
1 polymer ?
#
loop_
_entity_poly.entity_id
_entity_poly.type
_entity_poly.pdbx_seq_one_letter_code
_entity_poly.pdbx_strand_id
1 'polypeptide(L)'
;MQGSQDEVSTADVPSSEPESTQVVEVRAGLYATVDGRTYRARTAPGSPVVGLVVHGDDAAPPDFVWDDRMGGHWHRRVTRSECSRLFRVLTSAWWRVFPVLVHSIDGPWAHVDYAPDGYPAPGPRDGRGRFLEPPLPPEPGAGWRGSVPAVELSRHVEWVQELPLETVDRWPDPVFPALGDGPATAR
;
A
#
# COMPACT_ATOMS: atom_id res chain seq x y z
N MET A 1 18.06 -71.65 -20.12
CA MET A 1 17.39 -70.39 -20.54
C MET A 1 16.80 -69.78 -19.28
N GLN A 2 17.55 -68.87 -18.66
CA GLN A 2 17.20 -68.17 -17.42
C GLN A 2 16.66 -66.80 -17.83
N GLY A 3 15.39 -66.54 -17.48
CA GLY A 3 14.75 -65.24 -17.70
C GLY A 3 14.99 -64.35 -16.48
N SER A 4 15.77 -63.29 -16.66
CA SER A 4 15.89 -62.18 -15.72
C SER A 4 14.61 -61.35 -15.78
N GLN A 5 13.95 -61.16 -14.63
CA GLN A 5 12.92 -60.14 -14.46
C GLN A 5 13.57 -58.93 -13.81
N ASP A 6 13.68 -57.85 -14.57
CA ASP A 6 14.11 -56.54 -14.09
C ASP A 6 12.94 -55.86 -13.36
N GLU A 7 13.11 -55.62 -12.06
CA GLU A 7 12.26 -54.73 -11.26
C GLU A 7 12.50 -53.27 -11.69
N VAL A 8 11.53 -52.68 -12.38
CA VAL A 8 11.52 -51.24 -12.66
C VAL A 8 10.98 -50.53 -11.42
N SER A 9 11.92 -49.93 -10.69
CA SER A 9 11.72 -49.02 -9.57
C SER A 9 10.78 -47.86 -9.96
N THR A 10 9.65 -47.74 -9.25
CA THR A 10 8.74 -46.60 -9.37
C THR A 10 9.34 -45.45 -8.57
N ALA A 11 10.02 -44.54 -9.25
CA ALA A 11 10.56 -43.34 -8.63
C ALA A 11 9.42 -42.43 -8.14
N ASP A 12 9.45 -42.15 -6.83
CA ASP A 12 8.72 -41.09 -6.16
C ASP A 12 8.91 -39.76 -6.90
N VAL A 13 7.84 -39.23 -7.47
CA VAL A 13 7.80 -37.87 -8.02
C VAL A 13 7.45 -36.93 -6.86
N PRO A 14 8.37 -36.06 -6.39
CA PRO A 14 7.99 -35.07 -5.39
C PRO A 14 7.00 -34.10 -6.04
N SER A 15 5.74 -34.18 -5.59
CA SER A 15 4.71 -33.20 -5.93
C SER A 15 5.12 -31.87 -5.34
N SER A 16 5.62 -30.96 -6.19
CA SER A 16 5.81 -29.56 -5.83
C SER A 16 4.44 -28.95 -5.56
N GLU A 17 4.10 -28.74 -4.28
CA GLU A 17 2.96 -27.92 -3.90
C GLU A 17 3.14 -26.52 -4.52
N PRO A 18 2.08 -25.91 -5.08
CA PRO A 18 2.18 -24.57 -5.60
C PRO A 18 2.53 -23.62 -4.44
N GLU A 19 3.69 -22.98 -4.52
CA GLU A 19 4.07 -21.89 -3.63
C GLU A 19 2.92 -20.88 -3.62
N SER A 20 2.22 -20.81 -2.48
CA SER A 20 1.22 -19.80 -2.23
C SER A 20 1.90 -18.46 -2.36
N THR A 21 1.73 -17.81 -3.52
CA THR A 21 2.17 -16.43 -3.73
C THR A 21 1.37 -15.60 -2.74
N GLN A 22 1.96 -15.33 -1.58
CA GLN A 22 1.38 -14.38 -0.64
C GLN A 22 1.30 -13.05 -1.39
N VAL A 23 0.08 -12.66 -1.74
CA VAL A 23 -0.18 -11.30 -2.23
C VAL A 23 0.15 -10.39 -1.06
N VAL A 24 1.34 -9.79 -1.08
CA VAL A 24 1.72 -8.79 -0.09
C VAL A 24 0.85 -7.57 -0.34
N GLU A 25 -0.17 -7.42 0.49
CA GLU A 25 -1.06 -6.27 0.47
C GLU A 25 -0.26 -5.01 0.82
N VAL A 26 -0.29 -4.02 -0.08
CA VAL A 26 0.34 -2.72 0.13
C VAL A 26 -0.38 -2.02 1.28
N ARG A 27 0.36 -1.41 2.20
CA ARG A 27 -0.16 -0.60 3.29
C ARG A 27 0.29 0.83 3.15
N ALA A 28 -0.56 1.77 3.55
CA ALA A 28 -0.20 3.18 3.64
C ALA A 28 -1.19 3.94 4.53
N GLY A 29 -0.66 4.93 5.24
CA GLY A 29 -1.44 5.82 6.10
C GLY A 29 -1.22 5.53 7.59
N LEU A 30 -2.17 5.96 8.42
CA LEU A 30 -2.08 5.83 9.87
C LEU A 30 -2.67 4.51 10.34
N TYR A 31 -2.04 3.94 11.36
CA TYR A 31 -2.45 2.71 12.02
C TYR A 31 -2.30 2.84 13.53
N ALA A 32 -3.16 2.14 14.26
CA ALA A 32 -3.09 2.04 15.70
C ALA A 32 -3.26 0.58 16.13
N THR A 33 -2.50 0.18 17.15
CA THR A 33 -2.67 -1.13 17.79
C THR A 33 -3.49 -0.97 19.07
N VAL A 34 -4.60 -1.69 19.17
CA VAL A 34 -5.52 -1.72 20.32
C VAL A 34 -5.82 -3.18 20.62
N ASP A 35 -5.70 -3.60 21.89
CA ASP A 35 -5.92 -4.98 22.32
C ASP A 35 -5.13 -6.02 21.50
N GLY A 36 -3.90 -5.67 21.10
CA GLY A 36 -3.02 -6.53 20.30
C GLY A 36 -3.37 -6.62 18.81
N ARG A 37 -4.40 -5.90 18.34
CA ARG A 37 -4.81 -5.86 16.92
C ARG A 37 -4.51 -4.51 16.31
N THR A 38 -4.03 -4.52 15.07
CA THR A 38 -3.72 -3.31 14.32
C THR A 38 -4.86 -2.95 13.39
N TYR A 39 -5.32 -1.71 13.48
CA TYR A 39 -6.38 -1.16 12.65
C TYR A 39 -5.88 0.05 11.88
N ARG A 40 -6.48 0.31 10.74
CA ARG A 40 -6.36 1.62 10.08
C ARG A 40 -6.90 2.69 11.02
N ALA A 41 -6.20 3.82 11.10
CA ALA A 41 -6.51 4.87 12.05
C ALA A 41 -6.72 6.22 11.35
N ARG A 42 -7.51 7.08 11.99
CA ARG A 42 -7.69 8.50 11.65
C ARG A 42 -7.58 9.30 12.94
N THR A 43 -6.61 10.18 13.00
CA THR A 43 -6.42 11.10 14.12
C THR A 43 -5.58 12.30 13.67
N ALA A 44 -5.55 13.35 14.49
CA ALA A 44 -4.71 14.53 14.29
C ALA A 44 -3.70 14.63 15.44
N PRO A 45 -2.56 15.34 15.27
CA PRO A 45 -1.53 15.47 16.29
C PRO A 45 -2.05 15.84 17.69
N GLY A 46 -2.92 16.85 17.78
CA GLY A 46 -3.50 17.34 19.04
C GLY A 46 -4.80 16.64 19.46
N SER A 47 -5.31 15.67 18.68
CA SER A 47 -6.55 14.98 19.02
C SER A 47 -6.31 13.91 20.09
N PRO A 48 -7.07 13.92 21.21
CA PRO A 48 -7.01 12.84 22.19
C PRO A 48 -7.71 11.55 21.72
N VAL A 49 -8.47 11.64 20.62
CA VAL A 49 -9.25 10.54 20.06
C VAL A 49 -8.55 9.97 18.82
N VAL A 50 -8.53 8.65 18.72
CA VAL A 50 -8.15 7.88 17.53
C VAL A 50 -9.40 7.17 16.99
N GLY A 51 -9.74 7.46 15.74
CA GLY A 51 -10.78 6.72 15.02
C GLY A 51 -10.17 5.50 14.34
N LEU A 52 -10.58 4.31 14.73
CA LEU A 52 -10.23 3.04 14.08
C LEU A 52 -11.22 2.79 12.94
N VAL A 53 -10.74 2.28 11.81
CA VAL A 53 -11.52 2.02 10.61
C VAL A 53 -11.25 0.61 10.11
N VAL A 54 -12.32 -0.10 9.74
CA VAL A 54 -12.28 -1.39 9.05
C VAL A 54 -13.20 -1.32 7.84
N HIS A 55 -12.67 -1.67 6.67
CA HIS A 55 -13.43 -1.76 5.43
C HIS A 55 -13.83 -3.21 5.17
N GLY A 56 -14.95 -3.41 4.48
CA GLY A 56 -15.47 -4.72 4.10
C GLY A 56 -16.81 -5.06 4.74
N ASP A 57 -17.44 -6.10 4.19
CA ASP A 57 -18.78 -6.56 4.56
C ASP A 57 -18.77 -7.61 5.69
N ASP A 58 -17.58 -7.96 6.19
CA ASP A 58 -17.43 -8.92 7.28
C ASP A 58 -18.04 -8.39 8.59
N ALA A 59 -18.39 -9.33 9.48
CA ALA A 59 -18.98 -9.02 10.77
C ALA A 59 -18.14 -7.99 11.54
N ALA A 60 -18.81 -6.98 12.11
CA ALA A 60 -18.18 -5.92 12.87
C ALA A 60 -17.23 -6.48 13.94
N PRO A 61 -15.99 -5.95 14.04
CA PRO A 61 -15.20 -6.19 15.24
C PRO A 61 -15.94 -5.66 16.49
N PRO A 62 -15.67 -6.21 17.69
CA PRO A 62 -16.32 -5.75 18.91
C PRO A 62 -16.22 -4.23 19.12
N ASP A 63 -17.35 -3.62 19.49
CA ASP A 63 -17.50 -2.18 19.76
C ASP A 63 -17.32 -1.25 18.54
N PHE A 64 -17.31 -1.80 17.32
CA PHE A 64 -17.39 -1.01 16.09
C PHE A 64 -18.84 -0.73 15.70
N VAL A 65 -19.08 0.44 15.14
CA VAL A 65 -20.38 0.89 14.61
C VAL A 65 -20.26 1.09 13.11
N TRP A 66 -21.26 0.70 12.36
CA TRP A 66 -21.31 0.91 10.91
C TRP A 66 -21.60 2.39 10.57
N ASP A 67 -20.89 2.94 9.59
CA ASP A 67 -21.15 4.28 9.02
C ASP A 67 -21.37 4.22 7.50
N ASP A 68 -22.62 4.38 7.09
CA ASP A 68 -23.05 4.42 5.69
C ASP A 68 -22.71 5.71 4.95
N ARG A 69 -22.41 6.81 5.65
CA ARG A 69 -22.36 8.16 5.04
C ARG A 69 -21.22 8.35 4.05
N MET A 70 -20.19 7.50 4.11
CA MET A 70 -18.95 7.62 3.34
C MET A 70 -18.55 6.27 2.72
N GLY A 71 -19.49 5.57 2.10
CA GLY A 71 -19.21 4.34 1.35
C GLY A 71 -19.14 3.07 2.21
N GLY A 72 -19.69 3.10 3.42
CA GLY A 72 -19.83 1.91 4.27
C GLY A 72 -18.52 1.45 4.90
N HIS A 73 -18.33 1.73 6.18
CA HIS A 73 -17.23 1.13 6.94
C HIS A 73 -17.58 0.98 8.42
N TRP A 74 -16.94 0.02 9.06
CA TRP A 74 -16.98 -0.11 10.51
C TRP A 74 -16.00 0.89 11.12
N HIS A 75 -16.43 1.61 12.15
CA HIS A 75 -15.56 2.51 12.90
C HIS A 75 -15.73 2.38 14.41
N ARG A 76 -14.64 2.63 15.14
CA ARG A 76 -14.63 2.72 16.61
C ARG A 76 -13.78 3.91 17.03
N ARG A 77 -14.20 4.64 18.05
CA ARG A 77 -13.37 5.71 18.65
C ARG A 77 -12.75 5.19 19.93
N VAL A 78 -11.45 5.40 20.07
CA VAL A 78 -10.69 5.10 21.29
C VAL A 78 -9.89 6.31 21.71
N THR A 79 -9.53 6.38 22.99
CA THR A 79 -8.55 7.32 23.51
C THR A 79 -7.13 6.86 23.16
N ARG A 80 -6.19 7.79 23.08
CA ARG A 80 -4.78 7.41 22.81
C ARG A 80 -4.18 6.49 23.87
N SER A 81 -4.65 6.57 25.12
CA SER A 81 -4.23 5.68 26.21
C SER A 81 -4.67 4.22 26.02
N GLU A 82 -5.67 3.96 25.18
CA GLU A 82 -6.08 2.59 24.80
C GLU A 82 -5.18 2.01 23.69
N CYS A 83 -4.39 2.86 23.00
CA CYS A 83 -3.47 2.41 21.97
C CYS A 83 -2.16 1.94 22.59
N SER A 84 -1.73 0.73 22.26
CA SER A 84 -0.37 0.26 22.58
C SER A 84 0.66 0.78 21.58
N ARG A 85 0.23 1.12 20.36
CA ARG A 85 1.06 1.72 19.30
C ARG A 85 0.23 2.67 18.45
N LEU A 86 0.86 3.74 17.98
CA LEU A 86 0.34 4.61 16.94
C LEU A 86 1.48 4.84 15.96
N PHE A 87 1.26 4.53 14.68
CA PHE A 87 2.32 4.62 13.69
C PHE A 87 1.76 4.99 12.33
N ARG A 88 2.64 5.47 11.46
CA ARG A 88 2.35 5.73 10.06
C ARG A 88 3.15 4.78 9.19
N VAL A 89 2.50 4.18 8.21
CA VAL A 89 3.18 3.46 7.12
C VAL A 89 3.31 4.43 5.95
N LEU A 90 4.55 4.73 5.61
CA LEU A 90 4.94 5.58 4.48
C LEU A 90 5.41 4.67 3.36
N THR A 91 4.74 4.76 2.22
CA THR A 91 4.95 3.80 1.14
C THR A 91 5.25 4.51 -0.15
N SER A 92 6.28 4.04 -0.83
CA SER A 92 6.57 4.40 -2.22
C SER A 92 6.33 3.16 -3.07
N ALA A 93 5.75 3.33 -4.25
CA ALA A 93 5.40 2.22 -5.15
C ALA A 93 5.51 2.65 -6.61
N TRP A 94 5.44 1.67 -7.51
CA TRP A 94 5.26 1.91 -8.94
C TRP A 94 3.79 1.70 -9.31
N TRP A 95 3.18 2.70 -9.92
CA TRP A 95 1.90 2.56 -10.60
C TRP A 95 2.13 2.64 -12.11
N ARG A 96 1.91 1.51 -12.80
CA ARG A 96 2.33 1.34 -14.20
C ARG A 96 3.84 1.57 -14.34
N VAL A 97 4.24 2.62 -15.06
CA VAL A 97 5.65 3.01 -15.28
C VAL A 97 6.05 4.23 -14.46
N PHE A 98 5.21 4.68 -13.52
CA PHE A 98 5.47 5.89 -12.75
C PHE A 98 5.66 5.58 -11.27
N PRO A 99 6.74 6.08 -10.65
CA PRO A 99 6.89 6.03 -9.21
C PRO A 99 5.93 7.00 -8.54
N VAL A 100 5.32 6.53 -7.45
CA VAL A 100 4.30 7.24 -6.68
C VAL A 100 4.57 7.13 -5.19
N LEU A 101 4.22 8.18 -4.46
CA LEU A 101 4.12 8.20 -3.00
C LEU A 101 2.70 7.83 -2.63
N VAL A 102 2.52 6.77 -1.84
CA VAL A 102 1.22 6.28 -1.41
C VAL A 102 0.93 6.81 -0.01
N HIS A 103 -0.06 7.69 0.10
CA HIS A 103 -0.40 8.36 1.36
C HIS A 103 -1.36 7.55 2.21
N SER A 104 -2.32 6.88 1.57
CA SER A 104 -3.37 6.14 2.26
C SER A 104 -3.99 5.09 1.32
N ILE A 105 -4.47 3.97 1.87
CA ILE A 105 -5.25 2.95 1.13
C ILE A 105 -6.63 2.76 1.76
N ASP A 106 -7.67 3.25 1.11
CA ASP A 106 -9.05 3.19 1.60
C ASP A 106 -9.83 2.15 0.77
N GLY A 107 -10.04 0.97 1.35
CA GLY A 107 -10.59 -0.18 0.63
C GLY A 107 -9.70 -0.58 -0.56
N PRO A 108 -10.24 -0.74 -1.79
CA PRO A 108 -9.46 -1.15 -2.95
C PRO A 108 -8.66 0.00 -3.60
N TRP A 109 -8.70 1.22 -3.05
CA TRP A 109 -8.13 2.41 -3.66
C TRP A 109 -6.94 2.95 -2.87
N ALA A 110 -5.84 3.22 -3.57
CA ALA A 110 -4.67 3.92 -3.07
C ALA A 110 -4.72 5.40 -3.46
N HIS A 111 -4.54 6.28 -2.48
CA HIS A 111 -4.39 7.71 -2.69
C HIS A 111 -2.90 8.04 -2.81
N VAL A 112 -2.51 8.59 -3.95
CA VAL A 112 -1.11 8.72 -4.34
C VAL A 112 -0.78 10.10 -4.90
N ASP A 113 0.48 10.49 -4.76
CA ASP A 113 1.10 11.58 -5.50
C ASP A 113 2.23 11.03 -6.38
N TYR A 114 2.56 11.67 -7.51
CA TYR A 114 3.82 11.31 -8.21
C TYR A 114 5.02 11.62 -7.33
N ALA A 115 6.02 10.74 -7.36
CA ALA A 115 7.28 10.98 -6.68
C ALA A 115 8.01 12.18 -7.33
N PRO A 116 8.56 13.14 -6.55
CA PRO A 116 9.17 14.36 -7.09
C PRO A 116 10.32 14.11 -8.08
N ASP A 117 11.06 13.03 -7.86
CA ASP A 117 12.24 12.56 -8.59
C ASP A 117 11.92 11.62 -9.77
N GLY A 118 10.68 11.19 -9.87
CA GLY A 118 10.24 10.20 -10.83
C GLY A 118 9.27 10.71 -11.89
N TYR A 119 9.25 12.03 -12.07
CA TYR A 119 8.52 12.65 -13.17
C TYR A 119 9.01 12.06 -14.50
N PRO A 120 8.12 11.56 -15.36
CA PRO A 120 8.52 11.19 -16.70
C PRO A 120 9.10 12.42 -17.40
N ALA A 121 10.24 12.26 -18.06
CA ALA A 121 10.63 13.19 -19.11
C ALA A 121 9.44 13.30 -20.09
N PRO A 122 9.14 14.50 -20.62
CA PRO A 122 8.04 14.67 -21.55
C PRO A 122 8.14 13.63 -22.68
N GLY A 123 7.05 12.89 -22.90
CA GLY A 123 7.00 11.81 -23.89
C GLY A 123 7.27 12.29 -25.32
N PRO A 124 7.54 11.36 -26.25
CA PRO A 124 7.84 11.70 -27.63
C PRO A 124 6.70 12.51 -28.25
N ARG A 125 7.07 13.62 -28.90
CA ARG A 125 6.17 14.48 -29.64
C ARG A 125 6.19 14.09 -31.11
N ASP A 126 5.06 14.21 -31.78
CA ASP A 126 5.01 14.18 -33.25
C ASP A 126 5.73 15.42 -33.83
N GLY A 127 5.95 15.41 -35.16
CA GLY A 127 6.53 16.54 -35.89
C GLY A 127 5.70 17.83 -35.86
N ARG A 128 4.58 17.87 -35.13
CA ARG A 128 3.70 19.01 -34.90
C ARG A 128 3.61 19.38 -33.41
N GLY A 129 4.44 18.80 -32.56
CA GLY A 129 4.53 19.11 -31.13
C GLY A 129 3.45 18.45 -30.26
N ARG A 130 2.70 17.48 -30.76
CA ARG A 130 1.63 16.76 -30.02
C ARG A 130 2.18 15.49 -29.38
N PHE A 131 1.72 15.16 -28.18
CA PHE A 131 2.08 13.91 -27.50
C PHE A 131 1.45 12.69 -28.20
N LEU A 132 2.23 11.61 -28.35
CA LEU A 132 1.80 10.35 -28.98
C LEU A 132 1.06 9.39 -28.03
N GLU A 133 1.02 9.69 -26.73
CA GLU A 133 0.38 8.90 -25.67
C GLU A 133 -0.48 9.80 -24.75
N PRO A 134 -1.42 9.24 -23.94
CA PRO A 134 -2.31 10.02 -23.07
C PRO A 134 -1.52 11.04 -22.23
N PRO A 135 -2.08 12.22 -21.97
CA PRO A 135 -1.31 13.34 -21.45
C PRO A 135 -0.67 12.96 -20.12
N LEU A 136 0.66 13.03 -20.10
CA LEU A 136 1.44 13.22 -18.89
C LEU A 136 0.83 14.39 -18.09
N PRO A 137 0.88 14.37 -16.75
CA PRO A 137 0.48 15.53 -15.96
C PRO A 137 1.14 16.80 -16.51
N PRO A 138 0.41 17.93 -16.52
CA PRO A 138 0.64 19.00 -17.47
C PRO A 138 2.04 19.63 -17.42
N GLU A 139 2.78 19.58 -16.32
CA GLU A 139 4.15 20.10 -16.25
C GLU A 139 5.01 19.35 -15.20
N PRO A 140 6.33 19.17 -15.44
CA PRO A 140 7.28 18.80 -14.39
C PRO A 140 7.18 19.79 -13.23
N GLY A 141 6.79 19.31 -12.04
CA GLY A 141 6.63 20.13 -10.84
C GLY A 141 5.17 20.48 -10.48
N ALA A 142 4.20 20.23 -11.36
CA ALA A 142 2.78 20.32 -11.02
C ALA A 142 2.33 19.00 -10.38
N GLY A 143 2.82 18.69 -9.17
CA GLY A 143 2.57 17.43 -8.46
C GLY A 143 1.15 16.92 -8.67
N TRP A 144 1.01 15.76 -9.34
CA TRP A 144 -0.29 15.14 -9.52
C TRP A 144 -0.67 14.38 -8.25
N ARG A 145 -1.93 14.49 -7.87
CA ARG A 145 -2.57 13.74 -6.78
C ARG A 145 -3.79 13.02 -7.33
N GLY A 146 -3.97 11.75 -6.98
CA GLY A 146 -5.15 11.01 -7.40
C GLY A 146 -5.37 9.71 -6.63
N SER A 147 -6.37 8.96 -7.08
CA SER A 147 -6.70 7.62 -6.58
C SER A 147 -6.48 6.60 -7.69
N VAL A 148 -5.79 5.51 -7.36
CA VAL A 148 -5.51 4.39 -8.26
C VAL A 148 -5.91 3.08 -7.58
N PRO A 149 -6.25 2.01 -8.31
CA PRO A 149 -6.52 0.73 -7.67
C PRO A 149 -5.26 0.23 -6.94
N ALA A 150 -5.38 -0.14 -5.66
CA ALA A 150 -4.24 -0.59 -4.86
C ALA A 150 -3.58 -1.84 -5.47
N VAL A 151 -4.37 -2.68 -6.17
CA VAL A 151 -3.90 -3.87 -6.90
C VAL A 151 -3.03 -3.55 -8.11
N GLU A 152 -3.04 -2.31 -8.62
CA GLU A 152 -2.15 -1.87 -9.71
C GLU A 152 -0.80 -1.36 -9.21
N LEU A 153 -0.60 -1.28 -7.88
CA LEU A 153 0.68 -0.91 -7.29
C LEU A 153 1.64 -2.10 -7.32
N SER A 154 2.88 -1.82 -7.70
CA SER A 154 3.94 -2.82 -7.80
C SER A 154 5.22 -2.29 -7.16
N ARG A 155 6.16 -3.20 -6.84
CA ARG A 155 7.52 -2.87 -6.35
C ARG A 155 7.50 -1.80 -5.26
N HIS A 156 6.72 -2.04 -4.22
CA HIS A 156 6.55 -1.07 -3.15
C HIS A 156 7.63 -1.24 -2.08
N VAL A 157 7.98 -0.14 -1.44
CA VAL A 157 8.82 -0.08 -0.24
C VAL A 157 8.01 0.60 0.84
N GLU A 158 7.87 -0.07 1.99
CA GLU A 158 7.19 0.47 3.15
C GLU A 158 8.21 0.88 4.22
N TRP A 159 7.98 2.02 4.85
CA TRP A 159 8.69 2.43 6.05
C TRP A 159 7.69 2.76 7.16
N VAL A 160 7.97 2.26 8.36
CA VAL A 160 7.14 2.49 9.54
C VAL A 160 7.75 3.62 10.35
N GLN A 161 6.97 4.67 10.57
CA GLN A 161 7.30 5.78 11.45
C GLN A 161 6.40 5.72 12.69
N GLU A 162 6.99 5.44 13.85
CA GLU A 162 6.27 5.50 15.13
C GLU A 162 5.87 6.95 15.44
N LEU A 163 4.66 7.10 15.97
CA LEU A 163 4.10 8.38 16.37
C LEU A 163 3.88 8.42 17.89
N PRO A 164 3.99 9.60 18.52
CA PRO A 164 3.73 9.74 19.95
C PRO A 164 2.31 9.32 20.34
N LEU A 165 2.16 8.62 21.47
CA LEU A 165 0.85 8.28 22.05
C LEU A 165 0.28 9.44 22.88
N GLU A 166 1.11 10.37 23.30
CA GLU A 166 0.71 11.66 23.83
C GLU A 166 0.28 12.61 22.71
N THR A 167 -0.63 13.53 23.01
CA THR A 167 -1.00 14.59 22.06
C THR A 167 0.17 15.55 21.89
N VAL A 168 0.43 15.94 20.63
CA VAL A 168 1.51 16.86 20.27
C VAL A 168 0.97 17.91 19.30
N ASP A 169 1.60 19.08 19.23
CA ASP A 169 1.15 20.14 18.32
C ASP A 169 1.38 19.78 16.85
N ARG A 170 2.45 19.01 16.58
CA ARG A 170 2.83 18.61 15.23
C ARG A 170 3.49 17.24 15.25
N TRP A 171 3.17 16.43 14.23
CA TRP A 171 3.88 15.17 13.98
C TRP A 171 5.18 15.40 13.21
N PRO A 172 6.16 14.49 13.35
CA PRO A 172 7.30 14.46 12.45
C PRO A 172 6.85 14.47 10.99
N ASP A 173 7.61 15.18 10.16
CA ASP A 173 7.32 15.23 8.72
C ASP A 173 7.48 13.82 8.12
N PRO A 174 6.60 13.43 7.19
CA PRO A 174 6.71 12.14 6.52
C PRO A 174 7.95 12.15 5.62
N VAL A 175 8.82 11.14 5.77
CA VAL A 175 9.94 10.90 4.86
C VAL A 175 9.66 9.60 4.13
N PHE A 176 9.32 9.68 2.85
CA PHE A 176 9.00 8.49 2.08
C PHE A 176 10.27 7.70 1.76
N PRO A 177 10.22 6.35 1.78
CA PRO A 177 11.36 5.55 1.38
C PRO A 177 11.64 5.75 -0.11
N ALA A 178 12.91 5.80 -0.49
CA ALA A 178 13.28 5.84 -1.90
C ALA A 178 12.91 4.50 -2.57
N LEU A 179 12.33 4.58 -3.77
CA LEU A 179 12.27 3.41 -4.65
C LEU A 179 13.70 3.20 -5.16
N GLY A 180 14.27 2.01 -4.91
CA GLY A 180 15.55 1.64 -5.52
C GLY A 180 15.47 1.76 -7.05
N ASP A 181 16.63 1.78 -7.72
CA ASP A 181 16.73 1.87 -9.18
C ASP A 181 15.70 0.93 -9.83
N GLY A 182 14.90 1.50 -10.75
CA GLY A 182 13.76 0.84 -11.39
C GLY A 182 14.13 -0.47 -12.10
N PRO A 183 13.18 -1.15 -12.77
CA PRO A 183 13.54 -2.31 -13.58
C PRO A 183 14.70 -1.94 -14.50
N ALA A 184 15.81 -2.69 -14.41
CA ALA A 184 16.76 -2.74 -15.50
C ALA A 184 15.93 -3.05 -16.74
N THR A 185 15.66 -2.05 -17.56
CA THR A 185 15.08 -2.25 -18.87
C THR A 185 16.06 -3.19 -19.56
N ALA A 186 15.66 -4.45 -19.72
CA ALA A 186 16.34 -5.35 -20.64
C ALA A 186 16.33 -4.63 -21.99
N ARG A 187 17.50 -4.11 -22.36
CA ARG A 187 17.76 -3.55 -23.68
C ARG A 187 17.88 -4.67 -24.69
#